data_AF-A0A6A6NU23-F1
#
_entry.id   AF-A0A6A6NU23-F1
#
_cell.length_a   1.000
_cell.length_b   1.000
_cell.length_c   1.000
_cell.angle_alpha   90.00
_cell.angle_beta   90.00
_cell.angle_gamma   90.00
#
_symmetry.space_group_name_H-M   'P 1'
#
loop_
_entity.id
_entity.type
_entity.pdbx_description
1 polymer ?
#
loop_
_entity_poly.entity_id
_entity_poly.type
_entity_poly.pdbx_seq_one_letter_code
_entity_poly.pdbx_strand_id
1 'polypeptide(L)'
;MRAFAFLGLALQAAFLAQASPVAEVDAAAAALEERDSCSNGAGQCVTYYSDSDCSTALGSFKPTCEGNCFQFASFSSLGTAGTLLPPAGTDCEVFSDDNCQSKIADTGNHIPSECTGFSTARSMRCFYNC
;
A
#
# COMPACT_ATOMS: atom_id res chain seq x y z
N MET A 1 -56.01 37.34 33.36
CA MET A 1 -55.14 37.71 32.22
C MET A 1 -53.77 38.10 32.77
N ARG A 2 -52.75 37.25 32.58
CA ARG A 2 -51.33 37.61 32.67
C ARG A 2 -50.54 36.45 32.05
N ALA A 3 -50.05 36.70 30.84
CA ALA A 3 -49.27 35.79 30.03
C ALA A 3 -47.86 35.67 30.63
N PHE A 4 -47.42 34.44 30.94
CA PHE A 4 -46.05 34.13 31.27
C PHE A 4 -45.39 33.49 30.05
N ALA A 5 -44.39 34.19 29.51
CA ALA A 5 -43.48 33.69 28.49
C ALA A 5 -42.59 32.61 29.09
N PHE A 6 -42.58 31.42 28.48
CA PHE A 6 -41.56 30.40 28.73
C PHE A 6 -40.82 30.12 27.43
N LEU A 7 -39.67 30.78 27.31
CA LEU A 7 -38.58 30.44 26.40
C LEU A 7 -37.93 29.18 26.97
N GLY A 8 -38.27 28.01 26.41
CA GLY A 8 -37.77 26.71 26.86
C GLY A 8 -36.97 26.02 25.76
N LEU A 9 -35.66 26.17 25.85
CA LEU A 9 -34.66 25.41 25.09
C LEU A 9 -34.91 23.90 25.31
N ALA A 10 -35.37 23.18 24.30
CA ALA A 10 -35.41 21.71 24.33
C ALA A 10 -34.24 21.16 23.52
N LEU A 11 -33.15 20.94 24.25
CA LEU A 11 -31.98 20.18 23.86
C LEU A 11 -32.41 18.74 23.52
N GLN A 12 -32.43 18.39 22.24
CA GLN A 12 -32.58 16.99 21.82
C GLN A 12 -31.19 16.38 21.70
N ALA A 13 -30.78 15.69 22.75
CA ALA A 13 -29.68 14.74 22.72
C ALA A 13 -30.27 13.33 22.87
N ALA A 14 -29.59 12.39 22.20
CA ALA A 14 -29.68 10.94 22.39
C ALA A 14 -30.89 10.28 21.70
N PHE A 15 -30.79 9.12 21.05
CA PHE A 15 -29.71 8.15 20.93
C PHE A 15 -30.15 7.12 19.86
N LEU A 16 -29.21 6.24 19.50
CA LEU A 16 -29.38 4.95 18.81
C LEU A 16 -29.26 4.93 17.29
N ALA A 17 -28.05 4.51 16.90
CA ALA A 17 -27.80 3.30 16.13
C ALA A 17 -28.45 3.24 14.74
N GLN A 18 -27.62 3.12 13.71
CA GLN A 18 -27.46 1.85 13.01
C GLN A 18 -26.39 1.94 11.92
N ALA A 19 -25.52 0.93 11.95
CA ALA A 19 -24.77 0.36 10.85
C ALA A 19 -23.89 1.29 10.01
N SER A 20 -22.59 1.19 10.26
CA SER A 20 -21.59 1.32 9.20
C SER A 20 -22.03 0.51 7.97
N PRO A 21 -22.09 1.08 6.77
CA PRO A 21 -21.74 0.30 5.60
C PRO A 21 -20.23 0.06 5.67
N VAL A 22 -19.88 -1.09 6.26
CA VAL A 22 -18.73 -1.85 5.79
C VAL A 22 -18.90 -2.08 4.29
N ALA A 23 -17.75 -2.13 3.62
CA ALA A 23 -17.51 -2.89 2.40
C ALA A 23 -17.57 -2.13 1.04
N GLU A 24 -16.38 -2.05 0.44
CA GLU A 24 -16.10 -2.66 -0.86
C GLU A 24 -16.32 -1.85 -2.15
N VAL A 25 -15.90 -0.59 -2.20
CA VAL A 25 -15.76 0.10 -3.51
C VAL A 25 -14.34 0.51 -3.92
N ASP A 26 -13.33 0.46 -3.04
CA ASP A 26 -11.94 0.83 -3.42
C ASP A 26 -10.90 -0.28 -3.33
N ALA A 27 -11.15 -1.35 -2.57
CA ALA A 27 -10.25 -2.52 -2.53
C ALA A 27 -10.25 -3.31 -3.86
N ALA A 28 -11.35 -3.23 -4.63
CA ALA A 28 -11.48 -3.89 -5.92
C ALA A 28 -10.76 -3.16 -7.06
N ALA A 29 -10.58 -1.84 -6.97
CA ALA A 29 -9.75 -1.08 -7.91
C ALA A 29 -8.25 -1.29 -7.60
N ALA A 30 -7.88 -1.40 -6.33
CA ALA A 30 -6.51 -1.67 -5.89
C ALA A 30 -5.98 -3.07 -6.28
N ALA A 31 -6.87 -4.06 -6.47
CA ALA A 31 -6.52 -5.40 -6.97
C ALA A 31 -6.45 -5.50 -8.51
N LEU A 32 -6.84 -4.45 -9.25
CA LEU A 32 -6.99 -4.51 -10.71
C LEU A 32 -5.70 -4.15 -11.49
N GLU A 33 -4.75 -3.43 -10.89
CA GLU A 33 -3.46 -3.07 -11.49
C GLU A 33 -2.31 -4.07 -11.22
N GLU A 34 -2.58 -5.23 -10.62
CA GLU A 34 -1.57 -6.29 -10.44
C GLU A 34 -1.10 -6.91 -11.79
N ARG A 35 -1.74 -6.62 -12.95
CA ARG A 35 -2.00 -7.73 -13.88
C ARG A 35 -1.40 -7.73 -15.29
N ASP A 36 -1.06 -6.61 -15.94
CA ASP A 36 -0.91 -6.67 -17.43
C ASP A 36 0.49 -6.46 -18.02
N SER A 37 1.53 -6.05 -17.27
CA SER A 37 2.84 -5.77 -17.90
C SER A 37 4.10 -6.37 -17.26
N CYS A 38 3.98 -7.11 -16.15
CA CYS A 38 5.17 -7.73 -15.52
C CYS A 38 5.62 -9.04 -16.17
N SER A 39 4.90 -9.56 -17.17
CA SER A 39 5.16 -10.84 -17.84
C SER A 39 6.57 -11.00 -18.46
N ASN A 40 7.33 -9.93 -18.64
CA ASN A 40 8.67 -9.98 -19.25
C ASN A 40 9.83 -9.70 -18.28
N GLY A 41 9.55 -9.45 -16.98
CA GLY A 41 10.59 -9.30 -15.96
C GLY A 41 11.66 -8.24 -16.26
N ALA A 42 11.37 -7.27 -17.13
CA ALA A 42 12.35 -6.40 -17.77
C ALA A 42 12.82 -5.23 -16.87
N GLY A 43 13.16 -5.51 -15.61
CA GLY A 43 13.73 -4.53 -14.69
C GLY A 43 12.77 -3.43 -14.23
N GLN A 44 11.46 -3.60 -14.43
CA GLN A 44 10.42 -2.61 -14.17
C GLN A 44 9.37 -3.09 -13.16
N CYS A 45 9.61 -4.23 -12.50
CA CYS A 45 8.60 -4.87 -11.66
C CYS A 45 9.16 -5.26 -10.31
N VAL A 46 8.32 -5.10 -9.29
CA VAL A 46 8.58 -5.51 -7.93
C VAL A 46 7.66 -6.68 -7.64
N THR A 47 8.23 -7.76 -7.12
CA THR A 47 7.48 -8.93 -6.65
C THR A 47 7.54 -8.96 -5.14
N TYR A 48 6.44 -9.24 -4.48
CA TYR A 48 6.37 -9.34 -3.02
C TYR A 48 6.05 -10.78 -2.61
N TYR A 49 6.60 -11.20 -1.48
CA TYR A 49 6.61 -12.59 -1.06
C TYR A 49 6.18 -12.75 0.40
N SER A 50 5.64 -13.93 0.74
CA SER A 50 5.24 -14.24 2.11
C SER A 50 6.40 -14.66 3.02
N ASP A 51 7.54 -15.00 2.43
CA ASP A 51 8.76 -15.46 3.11
C ASP A 51 9.89 -14.42 3.01
N SER A 52 10.98 -14.61 3.77
CA SER A 52 12.13 -13.69 3.75
C SER A 52 13.03 -13.88 2.53
N ASP A 53 12.95 -15.03 1.87
CA ASP A 53 13.95 -15.50 0.91
C ASP A 53 13.47 -15.40 -0.55
N CYS A 54 12.35 -14.70 -0.77
CA CYS A 54 11.73 -14.51 -2.08
C CYS A 54 11.40 -15.83 -2.82
N SER A 55 10.97 -16.86 -2.10
CA SER A 55 10.62 -18.16 -2.71
C SER A 55 9.11 -18.32 -2.93
N THR A 56 8.28 -17.68 -2.11
CA THR A 56 6.81 -17.81 -2.16
C THR A 56 6.16 -16.50 -2.58
N ALA A 57 6.08 -16.29 -3.90
CA ALA A 57 5.52 -15.07 -4.48
C ALA A 57 4.03 -14.93 -4.16
N LEU A 58 3.64 -13.75 -3.71
CA LEU A 58 2.24 -13.39 -3.47
C LEU A 58 1.65 -12.59 -4.64
N GLY A 59 2.49 -11.81 -5.32
CA GLY A 59 2.12 -11.05 -6.51
C GLY A 59 3.23 -10.11 -6.96
N SER A 60 2.98 -9.37 -8.03
CA SER A 60 3.93 -8.41 -8.60
C SER A 60 3.20 -7.15 -9.07
N PHE A 61 3.90 -6.03 -9.10
CA PHE A 61 3.39 -4.79 -9.67
C PHE A 61 4.50 -3.97 -10.31
N LYS A 62 4.10 -2.99 -11.13
CA LYS A 62 5.00 -2.05 -11.78
C LYS A 62 5.06 -0.74 -10.98
N PRO A 63 6.23 -0.34 -10.44
CA PRO A 63 6.38 0.94 -9.76
C PRO A 63 6.08 2.13 -10.65
N THR A 64 5.63 3.23 -10.05
CA THR A 64 5.44 4.52 -10.72
C THR A 64 6.49 5.52 -10.26
N CYS A 65 6.77 6.56 -11.04
CA CYS A 65 7.73 7.58 -10.60
C CYS A 65 7.21 8.47 -9.47
N GLU A 66 5.89 8.51 -9.29
CA GLU A 66 5.24 9.26 -8.21
C GLU A 66 5.34 8.55 -6.86
N GLY A 67 5.68 7.25 -6.85
CA GLY A 67 5.74 6.45 -5.63
C GLY A 67 4.38 6.34 -4.95
N ASN A 68 3.41 5.73 -5.63
CA ASN A 68 2.12 5.47 -5.01
C ASN A 68 2.28 4.49 -3.83
N CYS A 69 1.45 4.65 -2.81
CA CYS A 69 1.41 3.72 -1.67
C CYS A 69 0.57 2.50 -2.02
N PHE A 70 1.20 1.33 -2.06
CA PHE A 70 0.56 0.06 -2.36
C PHE A 70 0.31 -0.73 -1.07
N GLN A 71 -0.91 -1.22 -0.90
CA GLN A 71 -1.36 -1.88 0.33
C GLN A 71 -1.59 -3.37 0.09
N PHE A 72 -1.21 -4.20 1.06
CA PHE A 72 -1.33 -5.64 1.01
C PHE A 72 -1.71 -6.20 2.38
N ALA A 73 -2.25 -7.43 2.41
CA ALA A 73 -2.59 -8.07 3.67
C ALA A 73 -1.37 -8.26 4.59
N SER A 74 -0.29 -8.82 4.03
CA SER A 74 1.02 -8.95 4.67
C SER A 74 2.06 -9.48 3.69
N PHE A 75 3.32 -9.06 3.80
CA PHE A 75 4.45 -9.62 3.06
C PHE A 75 5.75 -9.46 3.85
N SER A 76 6.80 -10.21 3.50
CA SER A 76 8.05 -10.30 4.29
C SER A 76 9.32 -10.12 3.47
N SER A 77 9.23 -10.12 2.14
CA SER A 77 10.33 -9.70 1.29
C SER A 77 9.85 -9.08 -0.01
N LEU A 78 10.76 -8.32 -0.64
CA LEU A 78 10.61 -7.81 -1.99
C LEU A 78 11.72 -8.35 -2.89
N GLY A 79 11.32 -8.76 -4.08
CA GLY A 79 12.22 -8.96 -5.22
C GLY A 79 12.10 -7.76 -6.13
N THR A 80 13.09 -6.90 -6.15
CA THR A 80 13.17 -5.78 -7.08
C THR A 80 13.82 -6.30 -8.37
N ALA A 81 13.13 -6.23 -9.51
CA ALA A 81 13.79 -6.43 -10.79
C ALA A 81 14.37 -5.08 -11.22
N GLY A 82 15.70 -4.94 -11.27
CA GLY A 82 16.38 -3.80 -11.90
C GLY A 82 16.72 -4.06 -13.37
N THR A 83 17.05 -3.03 -14.14
CA THR A 83 17.56 -3.18 -15.51
C THR A 83 19.10 -3.22 -15.52
N LEU A 84 19.69 -3.99 -16.44
CA LEU A 84 21.14 -4.11 -16.59
C LEU A 84 21.86 -2.81 -17.04
N LEU A 85 21.10 -1.75 -17.32
CA LEU A 85 21.62 -0.46 -17.80
C LEU A 85 21.40 0.63 -16.74
N PRO A 86 22.48 1.11 -16.07
CA PRO A 86 22.42 2.32 -15.24
C PRO A 86 21.90 3.52 -16.06
N PRO A 87 21.16 4.47 -15.47
CA PRO A 87 20.91 4.66 -14.03
C PRO A 87 19.58 4.05 -13.52
N ALA A 88 18.86 3.31 -14.37
CA ALA A 88 17.51 2.86 -14.08
C ALA A 88 17.54 1.69 -13.06
N GLY A 89 17.35 2.00 -11.80
CA GLY A 89 17.08 1.01 -10.77
C GLY A 89 15.68 1.16 -10.20
N THR A 90 15.30 0.17 -9.41
CA THR A 90 14.06 0.16 -8.65
C THR A 90 14.41 0.39 -7.18
N ASP A 91 13.76 1.35 -6.55
CA ASP A 91 13.88 1.63 -5.13
C ASP A 91 12.53 1.49 -4.44
N CYS A 92 12.50 0.86 -3.27
CA CYS A 92 11.28 0.56 -2.54
C CYS A 92 11.44 0.87 -1.05
N GLU A 93 10.53 1.70 -0.54
CA GLU A 93 10.32 1.89 0.89
C GLU A 93 9.21 0.97 1.38
N VAL A 94 9.42 0.34 2.53
CA VAL A 94 8.52 -0.67 3.09
C VAL A 94 8.02 -0.22 4.45
N PHE A 95 6.73 -0.43 4.71
CA PHE A 95 6.05 0.09 5.90
C PHE A 95 5.25 -1.00 6.63
N SER A 96 5.13 -0.86 7.95
CA SER A 96 4.39 -1.81 8.79
C SER A 96 2.87 -1.54 8.85
N ASP A 97 2.43 -0.34 8.45
CA ASP A 97 1.02 0.05 8.38
C ASP A 97 0.48 0.00 6.95
N ASP A 98 -0.82 0.23 6.79
CA ASP A 98 -1.50 0.19 5.49
C ASP A 98 -1.36 1.52 4.70
N ASN A 99 -0.85 2.61 5.30
CA ASN A 99 -0.91 3.95 4.73
C ASN A 99 0.47 4.56 4.43
N CYS A 100 1.52 3.74 4.39
CA CYS A 100 2.90 4.15 4.15
C CYS A 100 3.40 5.27 5.10
N GLN A 101 3.14 5.17 6.40
CA GLN A 101 3.58 6.17 7.38
C GLN A 101 4.73 5.70 8.29
N SER A 102 4.81 4.40 8.57
CA SER A 102 5.73 3.78 9.53
C SER A 102 6.77 2.95 8.78
N LYS A 103 7.80 3.62 8.27
CA LYS A 103 8.87 2.95 7.49
C LYS A 103 9.63 1.96 8.37
N ILE A 104 9.83 0.75 7.84
CA ILE A 104 10.57 -0.33 8.52
C ILE A 104 11.76 -0.84 7.71
N ALA A 105 11.73 -0.69 6.39
CA ALA A 105 12.83 -1.09 5.52
C ALA A 105 12.87 -0.22 4.26
N ASP A 106 14.01 -0.29 3.59
CA ASP A 106 14.35 0.44 2.38
C ASP A 106 15.25 -0.50 1.57
N THR A 107 14.88 -0.77 0.31
CA THR A 107 15.70 -1.65 -0.53
C THR A 107 16.93 -0.90 -1.04
N GLY A 108 16.78 0.39 -1.36
CA GLY A 108 17.77 1.15 -2.10
C GLY A 108 17.63 0.95 -3.60
N ASN A 109 18.34 1.78 -4.37
CA ASN A 109 18.27 1.81 -5.84
C ASN A 109 19.01 0.60 -6.47
N HIS A 110 18.29 -0.50 -6.66
CA HIS A 110 18.87 -1.72 -7.23
C HIS A 110 18.83 -1.70 -8.76
N ILE A 111 20.03 -1.76 -9.35
CA ILE A 111 20.26 -1.91 -10.79
C ILE A 111 20.23 -3.41 -11.21
N PRO A 112 20.78 -4.37 -10.44
CA PRO A 112 20.48 -5.80 -10.64
C PRO A 112 19.20 -6.23 -9.91
N SER A 113 18.69 -7.42 -10.23
CA SER A 113 17.58 -8.00 -9.46
C SER A 113 18.07 -8.47 -8.09
N GLU A 114 17.41 -8.06 -7.00
CA GLU A 114 17.79 -8.43 -5.64
C GLU A 114 16.58 -8.80 -4.79
N CYS A 115 16.77 -9.72 -3.85
CA CYS A 115 15.79 -10.07 -2.83
C CYS A 115 16.16 -9.36 -1.51
N THR A 116 15.21 -8.61 -0.96
CA THR A 116 15.37 -7.91 0.32
C THR A 116 14.31 -8.39 1.29
N GLY A 117 14.74 -9.10 2.34
CA GLY A 117 13.87 -9.55 3.43
C GLY A 117 13.76 -8.53 4.56
N PHE A 118 12.61 -8.50 5.22
CA PHE A 118 12.31 -7.61 6.35
C PHE A 118 11.25 -8.22 7.29
N SER A 119 11.03 -7.57 8.45
CA SER A 119 9.89 -7.89 9.32
C SER A 119 8.56 -7.63 8.61
N THR A 120 7.52 -8.39 8.93
CA THR A 120 6.20 -8.32 8.26
C THR A 120 5.73 -6.88 7.97
N ALA A 121 5.49 -6.62 6.69
CA ALA A 121 5.05 -5.35 6.13
C ALA A 121 3.61 -5.44 5.64
N ARG A 122 2.97 -4.28 5.51
CA ARG A 122 1.57 -4.16 5.05
C ARG A 122 1.40 -3.16 3.91
N SER A 123 2.32 -2.23 3.75
CA SER A 123 2.35 -1.37 2.57
C SER A 123 3.77 -1.10 2.11
N MET A 124 3.90 -0.64 0.86
CA MET A 124 5.16 -0.23 0.27
C MET A 124 4.97 0.92 -0.70
N ARG A 125 6.05 1.65 -0.95
CA ARG A 125 6.15 2.68 -1.97
C ARG A 125 7.39 2.40 -2.82
N CYS A 126 7.19 2.14 -4.10
CA CYS A 126 8.30 1.86 -5.01
C CYS A 126 8.39 2.89 -6.12
N PHE A 127 9.63 3.18 -6.52
CA PHE A 127 10.03 4.12 -7.55
C PHE A 127 10.85 3.38 -8.60
N TYR A 128 10.67 3.74 -9.86
CA TYR A 128 11.49 3.22 -10.96
C TYR A 128 11.89 4.34 -11.89
N ASN A 129 13.19 4.46 -12.16
CA ASN A 129 13.76 5.42 -13.10
C ASN A 129 13.34 6.88 -12.80
N CYS A 130 13.51 7.25 -11.54
CA CYS A 130 13.49 8.58 -10.98
C CYS A 130 14.84 8.79 -10.27
#